data_AF-A0A6C0B8E3-F1
#
_entry.id   AF-A0A6C0B8E3-F1
#
_cell.length_a   1.000
_cell.length_b   1.000
_cell.length_c   1.000
_cell.angle_alpha   90.00
_cell.angle_beta   90.00
_cell.angle_gamma   90.00
#
_symmetry.space_group_name_H-M   'P 1'
#
loop_
_entity.id
_entity.type
_entity.pdbx_description
1 polymer ?
#
loop_
_entity_poly.entity_id
_entity_poly.type
_entity_poly.pdbx_seq_one_letter_code
_entity_poly.pdbx_strand_id
1 'polypeptide(L)'
;MVVCSPSMEFQDCELAILRLNVDKVEKEQGKILVESPETKKTIKIVEGFIKRKQLIIYGGTAINNILPKSDRFYNYNYELPDYDFFSKNSLEDAKELADIYLKNGFTNVEAKSGVHHGTYKVFVNNIGVADITYLHPEIFNSLMKDIITKEGLLYAPANFLRQSMYLELSRPNGEIDRWEKVLKRLILLNKYYPLKIKKCKNNIQREMTTKYIITEKKIFNIVKNCFIDEKLIFIGGYANALYSSYLPDYKVKSLPDFDVLSNDPLKTCNHVKKELAKENIEVTINTYPPIGELVAEHHSLQIGEEYIAFVYKPTACHSYNEIKIGNSKVKVGTIDTLLSFYMAFMYADRPYYDINRLLCLSTMLFTVQQRNRLKQSGLLKRFSTTCYGNQPTLSDIRDEKTKKRNELDPKSKEYEEWFLNYTPNKTKKNKPRKNKTMKKN
;
A
#
# COMPACT_ATOMS: atom_id res chain seq x y z
N MET A 1 38.72 13.06 4.22
CA MET A 1 37.66 14.03 3.85
C MET A 1 37.62 15.08 4.93
N VAL A 2 37.71 16.35 4.56
CA VAL A 2 37.54 17.45 5.51
C VAL A 2 36.06 17.51 5.86
N VAL A 3 35.73 17.30 7.14
CA VAL A 3 34.34 17.22 7.63
C VAL A 3 33.68 18.60 7.69
N CYS A 4 34.49 19.65 7.86
CA CYS A 4 34.01 21.01 8.04
C CYS A 4 34.61 21.95 7.00
N SER A 5 33.78 22.78 6.36
CA SER A 5 34.26 23.86 5.51
C SER A 5 34.48 25.13 6.34
N PRO A 6 35.33 26.08 5.88
CA PRO A 6 35.50 27.39 6.52
C PRO A 6 34.21 28.22 6.59
N SER A 7 33.17 27.82 5.85
CA SER A 7 31.88 28.49 5.77
C SER A 7 30.81 27.92 6.71
N MET A 8 31.11 26.87 7.48
CA MET A 8 30.17 26.31 8.47
C MET A 8 30.30 27.06 9.80
N GLU A 9 29.17 27.26 10.48
CA GLU A 9 29.21 27.68 11.89
C GLU A 9 29.82 26.58 12.77
N PHE A 10 30.36 26.96 13.92
CA PHE A 10 31.04 26.03 14.83
C PHE A 10 30.12 24.87 15.26
N GLN A 11 28.86 25.19 15.55
CA GLN A 11 27.84 24.22 15.95
C GLN A 11 27.52 23.22 14.83
N ASP A 12 27.46 23.67 13.58
CA ASP A 12 27.21 22.80 12.43
C ASP A 12 28.39 21.84 12.19
N CYS A 13 29.62 22.34 12.35
CA CYS A 13 30.82 21.53 12.29
C CYS A 13 30.85 20.47 13.42
N GLU A 14 30.51 20.85 14.65
CA GLU A 14 30.42 19.93 15.80
C GLU A 14 29.37 18.83 15.55
N LEU A 15 28.18 19.19 15.06
CA LEU A 15 27.13 18.22 14.70
C LEU A 15 27.55 17.30 13.55
N ALA A 16 28.26 17.81 12.54
CA ALA A 16 28.78 17.00 11.45
C ALA A 16 29.81 15.97 11.95
N ILE A 17 30.71 16.38 12.86
CA ILE A 17 31.67 15.49 13.51
C ILE A 17 30.94 14.42 14.33
N LEU A 18 29.93 14.81 15.13
CA LEU A 18 29.13 13.87 15.91
C LEU A 18 28.44 12.85 15.00
N ARG A 19 27.71 13.29 13.96
CA ARG A 19 27.01 12.42 13.01
C ARG A 19 27.94 11.41 12.35
N LEU A 20 29.13 11.84 11.92
CA LEU A 20 30.11 10.93 11.33
C LEU A 20 30.65 9.89 12.31
N ASN A 21 30.81 10.23 13.59
CA ASN A 21 31.25 9.29 14.60
C ASN A 21 30.13 8.32 15.01
N VAL A 22 28.89 8.81 15.14
CA VAL A 22 27.71 7.96 15.35
C VAL A 22 27.60 6.93 14.22
N ASP A 23 27.66 7.37 12.95
CA ASP A 23 27.62 6.48 11.78
C ASP A 23 28.70 5.39 11.81
N LYS A 24 29.91 5.70 12.31
CA LYS A 24 31.00 4.72 12.43
C LYS A 24 30.71 3.71 13.54
N VAL A 25 30.32 4.18 14.72
CA VAL A 25 30.02 3.33 15.88
C VAL A 25 28.86 2.39 15.58
N GLU A 26 27.78 2.90 14.96
CA GLU A 26 26.63 2.08 14.55
C GLU A 26 27.04 0.98 13.56
N LYS A 27 27.91 1.30 12.59
CA LYS A 27 28.43 0.29 11.64
C LYS A 27 29.28 -0.76 12.32
N GLU A 28 30.13 -0.39 13.27
CA GLU A 28 30.97 -1.35 14.02
C GLU A 28 30.13 -2.28 14.88
N GLN A 29 29.16 -1.74 15.63
CA GLN A 29 28.22 -2.53 16.41
C GLN A 29 27.37 -3.44 15.51
N GLY A 30 26.91 -2.92 14.38
CA GLY A 30 26.16 -3.67 13.38
C GLY A 30 26.95 -4.85 12.81
N LYS A 31 28.24 -4.67 12.49
CA LYS A 31 29.11 -5.77 12.01
C LYS A 31 29.19 -6.90 13.03
N ILE A 32 29.45 -6.56 14.30
CA ILE A 32 29.56 -7.56 15.39
C ILE A 32 28.25 -8.37 15.47
N LEU A 33 27.12 -7.69 15.40
CA LEU A 33 25.81 -8.33 15.47
C LEU A 33 25.55 -9.26 14.27
N VAL A 34 25.77 -8.76 13.05
CA VAL A 34 25.57 -9.51 11.80
C VAL A 34 26.49 -10.72 11.70
N GLU A 35 27.74 -10.59 12.16
CA GLU A 35 28.74 -11.65 12.06
C GLU A 35 28.54 -12.79 13.06
N SER A 36 27.80 -12.54 14.14
CA SER A 36 27.53 -13.54 15.18
C SER A 36 26.90 -14.82 14.62
N PRO A 37 27.36 -16.01 15.07
CA PRO A 37 26.82 -17.29 14.63
C PRO A 37 25.32 -17.43 14.90
N GLU A 38 24.82 -16.91 16.03
CA GLU A 38 23.40 -16.95 16.34
C GLU A 38 22.57 -16.18 15.32
N THR A 39 22.99 -14.96 14.97
CA THR A 39 22.27 -14.12 14.00
C THR A 39 22.25 -14.72 12.60
N LYS A 40 23.38 -15.24 12.13
CA LYS A 40 23.44 -15.96 10.84
C LYS A 40 22.50 -17.17 10.82
N LYS A 41 22.43 -17.90 11.93
CA LYS A 41 21.49 -19.02 12.10
C LYS A 41 20.05 -18.54 12.09
N THR A 42 19.76 -17.41 12.75
CA THR A 42 18.42 -16.80 12.76
C THR A 42 17.95 -16.43 11.36
N ILE A 43 18.77 -15.70 10.61
CA ILE A 43 18.48 -15.29 9.21
C ILE A 43 18.22 -16.52 8.35
N LYS A 44 19.08 -17.54 8.42
CA LYS A 44 18.91 -18.77 7.63
C LYS A 44 17.60 -19.50 7.92
N ILE A 45 17.14 -19.48 9.18
CA ILE A 45 15.87 -20.11 9.58
C ILE A 45 14.68 -19.37 8.97
N VAL A 46 14.63 -18.03 9.09
CA VAL A 46 13.51 -17.25 8.52
C VAL A 46 13.49 -17.32 7.00
N GLU A 47 14.64 -17.21 6.33
CA GLU A 47 14.70 -17.36 4.86
C GLU A 47 14.24 -18.76 4.41
N GLY A 48 14.68 -19.80 5.12
CA GLY A 48 14.23 -21.18 4.86
C GLY A 48 12.73 -21.36 5.08
N PHE A 49 12.17 -20.70 6.10
CA PHE A 49 10.74 -20.69 6.37
C PHE A 49 9.95 -20.01 5.25
N ILE A 50 10.31 -18.77 4.90
CA ILE A 50 9.69 -17.99 3.80
C ILE A 50 9.72 -18.79 2.50
N LYS A 51 10.88 -19.37 2.16
CA LYS A 51 11.07 -20.17 0.95
C LYS A 51 10.20 -21.42 0.95
N ARG A 52 10.16 -22.17 2.05
CA ARG A 52 9.32 -23.39 2.15
C ARG A 52 7.84 -23.08 2.02
N LYS A 53 7.39 -22.00 2.67
CA LYS A 53 5.98 -21.59 2.73
C LYS A 53 5.54 -20.80 1.50
N GLN A 54 6.47 -20.41 0.62
CA GLN A 54 6.22 -19.55 -0.55
C GLN A 54 5.54 -18.23 -0.14
N LEU A 55 6.08 -17.58 0.91
CA LEU A 55 5.59 -16.28 1.40
C LEU A 55 6.20 -15.13 0.60
N ILE A 56 5.48 -14.02 0.50
CA ILE A 56 5.84 -12.89 -0.36
C ILE A 56 6.53 -11.80 0.46
N ILE A 57 7.83 -11.61 0.28
CA ILE A 57 8.59 -10.52 0.90
C ILE A 57 8.15 -9.18 0.29
N TYR A 58 7.88 -8.18 1.12
CA TYR A 58 7.51 -6.82 0.67
C TYR A 58 8.38 -5.75 1.36
N GLY A 59 7.98 -4.49 1.25
CA GLY A 59 8.58 -3.40 2.00
C GLY A 59 10.00 -3.03 1.55
N GLY A 60 10.78 -2.50 2.49
CA GLY A 60 12.15 -2.03 2.23
C GLY A 60 13.07 -3.15 1.76
N THR A 61 12.96 -4.32 2.39
CA THR A 61 13.79 -5.50 2.07
C THR A 61 13.49 -6.02 0.68
N ALA A 62 12.23 -6.06 0.25
CA ALA A 62 11.90 -6.41 -1.12
C ALA A 62 12.49 -5.44 -2.13
N ILE A 63 12.28 -4.13 -1.94
CA ILE A 63 12.83 -3.12 -2.85
C ILE A 63 14.36 -3.24 -2.90
N ASN A 64 15.04 -3.37 -1.76
CA ASN A 64 16.48 -3.51 -1.72
C ASN A 64 16.97 -4.74 -2.50
N ASN A 65 16.37 -5.90 -2.26
CA ASN A 65 16.91 -7.16 -2.76
C ASN A 65 16.71 -7.36 -4.26
N ILE A 66 15.67 -6.77 -4.84
CA ILE A 66 15.44 -6.80 -6.29
C ILE A 66 16.38 -5.85 -7.05
N LEU A 67 16.92 -4.81 -6.40
CA LEU A 67 17.89 -3.90 -7.02
C LEU A 67 19.25 -4.58 -7.32
N PRO A 68 20.02 -4.05 -8.30
CA PRO A 68 21.42 -4.41 -8.47
C PRO A 68 22.23 -4.11 -7.22
N LYS A 69 23.26 -4.92 -6.95
CA LYS A 69 24.07 -4.83 -5.73
C LYS A 69 24.67 -3.44 -5.49
N SER A 70 25.04 -2.71 -6.54
CA SER A 70 25.63 -1.37 -6.45
C SER A 70 24.66 -0.29 -5.95
N ASP A 71 23.36 -0.50 -6.15
CA ASP A 71 22.31 0.51 -5.88
C ASP A 71 21.40 0.06 -4.72
N ARG A 72 21.80 -0.98 -3.99
CA ARG A 72 21.16 -1.39 -2.73
C ARG A 72 21.40 -0.32 -1.67
N PHE A 73 20.34 0.03 -0.95
CA PHE A 73 20.39 1.03 0.12
C PHE A 73 20.50 0.40 1.51
N TYR A 74 20.38 -0.93 1.63
CA TYR A 74 20.77 -1.67 2.82
C TYR A 74 22.11 -2.35 2.63
N ASN A 75 22.95 -2.30 3.66
CA ASN A 75 24.25 -2.94 3.69
C ASN A 75 24.29 -4.08 4.69
N TYR A 76 24.06 -5.30 4.19
CA TYR A 76 24.03 -6.51 5.00
C TYR A 76 25.38 -6.94 5.58
N ASN A 77 26.45 -6.16 5.43
CA ASN A 77 27.68 -6.36 6.18
C ASN A 77 27.56 -5.84 7.63
N TYR A 78 26.63 -4.92 7.90
CA TYR A 78 26.44 -4.34 9.22
C TYR A 78 24.97 -4.06 9.57
N GLU A 79 24.03 -4.19 8.64
CA GLU A 79 22.60 -4.08 8.89
C GLU A 79 21.93 -5.45 8.85
N LEU A 80 21.03 -5.71 9.79
CA LEU A 80 20.22 -6.91 9.75
C LEU A 80 19.09 -6.77 8.74
N PRO A 81 18.80 -7.82 7.95
CA PRO A 81 17.61 -7.83 7.12
C PRO A 81 16.37 -7.87 8.02
N ASP A 82 15.50 -6.88 7.84
CA ASP A 82 14.16 -6.84 8.42
C ASP A 82 13.19 -7.54 7.45
N TYR A 83 12.78 -8.77 7.76
CA TYR A 83 11.91 -9.52 6.86
C TYR A 83 10.44 -9.20 7.10
N ASP A 84 9.92 -8.28 6.31
CA ASP A 84 8.49 -8.07 6.10
C ASP A 84 7.96 -9.04 5.03
N PHE A 85 7.00 -9.90 5.36
CA PHE A 85 6.38 -10.78 4.37
C PHE A 85 4.88 -11.00 4.56
N PHE A 86 4.16 -11.13 3.45
CA PHE A 86 2.75 -11.45 3.43
C PHE A 86 2.51 -12.94 3.60
N SER A 87 1.44 -13.27 4.33
CA SER A 87 0.89 -14.62 4.44
C SER A 87 -0.64 -14.58 4.38
N LYS A 88 -1.24 -15.64 3.83
CA LYS A 88 -2.69 -15.89 3.90
C LYS A 88 -3.13 -16.41 5.27
N ASN A 89 -2.18 -16.75 6.16
CA ASN A 89 -2.41 -17.34 7.48
C ASN A 89 -1.35 -16.85 8.49
N SER A 90 -1.16 -15.53 8.57
CA SER A 90 -0.05 -14.89 9.27
C SER A 90 0.01 -15.24 10.77
N LEU A 91 -1.12 -15.45 11.45
CA LEU A 91 -1.19 -15.85 12.85
C LEU A 91 -0.48 -17.19 13.10
N GLU A 92 -0.88 -18.22 12.35
CA GLU A 92 -0.32 -19.56 12.52
C GLU A 92 1.11 -19.64 12.00
N ASP A 93 1.44 -18.92 10.94
CA ASP A 93 2.82 -18.86 10.43
C ASP A 93 3.76 -18.19 11.45
N ALA A 94 3.30 -17.18 12.20
CA ALA A 94 4.07 -16.58 13.30
C ALA A 94 4.34 -17.56 14.43
N LYS A 95 3.32 -18.32 14.85
CA LYS A 95 3.45 -19.37 15.87
C LYS A 95 4.37 -20.50 15.42
N GLU A 96 4.24 -20.95 14.16
CA GLU A 96 5.11 -21.98 13.58
C GLU A 96 6.57 -21.53 13.52
N LEU A 97 6.83 -20.29 13.08
CA LEU A 97 8.18 -19.75 13.02
C LEU A 97 8.82 -19.67 14.42
N ALA A 98 8.06 -19.20 15.42
CA ALA A 98 8.51 -19.22 16.81
C ALA A 98 8.83 -20.64 17.32
N ASP A 99 7.99 -21.63 16.99
CA ASP A 99 8.23 -23.03 17.32
C ASP A 99 9.49 -23.59 16.65
N ILE A 100 9.79 -23.18 15.42
CA ILE A 100 11.00 -23.58 14.70
C ILE A 100 12.24 -23.02 15.39
N TYR A 101 12.23 -21.76 15.81
CA TYR A 101 13.34 -21.20 16.57
C TYR A 101 13.57 -21.96 17.87
N LEU A 102 12.52 -22.25 18.63
CA LEU A 102 12.65 -23.05 19.85
C LEU A 102 13.26 -24.43 19.57
N LYS A 103 12.79 -25.13 18.52
CA LYS A 103 13.35 -26.43 18.12
C LYS A 103 14.83 -26.36 17.71
N ASN A 104 15.30 -25.19 17.27
CA ASN A 104 16.68 -24.94 16.89
C ASN A 104 17.57 -24.48 18.07
N GLY A 105 17.06 -24.51 19.30
CA GLY A 105 17.83 -24.26 20.53
C GLY A 105 17.76 -22.82 21.05
N PHE A 106 16.94 -21.96 20.44
CA PHE A 106 16.72 -20.60 20.97
C PHE A 106 15.78 -20.63 22.17
N THR A 107 16.17 -19.99 23.27
CA THR A 107 15.44 -20.06 24.55
C THR A 107 14.48 -18.89 24.76
N ASN A 108 14.82 -17.71 24.25
CA ASN A 108 13.96 -16.52 24.31
C ASN A 108 13.32 -16.28 22.93
N VAL A 109 12.12 -16.84 22.72
CA VAL A 109 11.38 -16.72 21.46
C VAL A 109 9.98 -16.18 21.72
N GLU A 110 9.71 -15.04 21.09
CA GLU A 110 8.48 -14.25 21.05
C GLU A 110 7.65 -14.42 19.76
N ALA A 111 6.33 -14.61 19.79
CA ALA A 111 5.46 -14.12 18.71
C ALA A 111 4.34 -13.25 19.29
N LYS A 112 4.19 -12.02 18.79
CA LYS A 112 3.26 -11.02 19.31
C LYS A 112 2.49 -10.31 18.21
N SER A 113 1.29 -9.83 18.52
CA SER A 113 0.54 -8.91 17.65
C SER A 113 1.32 -7.60 17.43
N GLY A 114 1.36 -7.14 16.19
CA GLY A 114 1.91 -5.85 15.79
C GLY A 114 0.97 -4.68 16.12
N VAL A 115 1.35 -3.47 15.71
CA VAL A 115 0.50 -2.28 15.92
C VAL A 115 -0.81 -2.41 15.13
N HIS A 116 -0.72 -2.80 13.85
CA HIS A 116 -1.86 -3.04 12.99
C HIS A 116 -2.39 -4.47 13.16
N HIS A 117 -3.71 -4.63 13.15
CA HIS A 117 -4.37 -5.92 13.16
C HIS A 117 -3.92 -6.78 11.97
N GLY A 118 -3.78 -8.10 12.16
CA GLY A 118 -3.32 -9.02 11.12
C GLY A 118 -1.81 -9.03 10.86
N THR A 119 -1.04 -8.14 11.49
CA THR A 119 0.43 -8.16 11.47
C THR A 119 0.98 -8.76 12.76
N TYR A 120 1.93 -9.68 12.66
CA TYR A 120 2.55 -10.33 13.81
C TYR A 120 4.07 -10.21 13.75
N LYS A 121 4.69 -9.94 14.89
CA LYS A 121 6.14 -9.82 15.03
C LYS A 121 6.70 -11.04 15.74
N VAL A 122 7.74 -11.65 15.17
CA VAL A 122 8.51 -12.72 15.80
C VAL A 122 9.81 -12.15 16.35
N PHE A 123 10.12 -12.47 17.60
CA PHE A 123 11.33 -12.04 18.28
C PHE A 123 12.18 -13.26 18.68
N VAL A 124 13.49 -13.15 18.50
CA VAL A 124 14.47 -14.13 18.99
C VAL A 124 15.52 -13.38 19.78
N ASN A 125 15.71 -13.74 21.05
CA ASN A 125 16.61 -13.05 21.97
C ASN A 125 16.37 -11.52 22.03
N ASN A 126 15.08 -11.11 22.01
CA ASN A 126 14.62 -9.72 21.96
C ASN A 126 14.93 -8.96 20.65
N ILE A 127 15.49 -9.63 19.63
CA ILE A 127 15.70 -9.06 18.30
C ILE A 127 14.48 -9.39 17.44
N GLY A 128 13.87 -8.40 16.80
CA GLY A 128 12.80 -8.62 15.83
C GLY A 128 13.37 -9.27 14.58
N VAL A 129 12.86 -10.44 14.20
CA VAL A 129 13.41 -11.25 13.09
C VAL A 129 12.48 -11.31 11.88
N ALA A 130 11.20 -11.06 12.08
CA ALA A 130 10.18 -11.11 11.04
C ALA A 130 8.92 -10.35 11.44
N ASP A 131 8.36 -9.64 10.45
CA ASP A 131 7.02 -9.07 10.45
C ASP A 131 6.16 -9.83 9.43
N ILE A 132 5.09 -10.46 9.92
CA ILE A 132 4.25 -11.38 9.15
C ILE A 132 2.86 -10.77 9.04
N THR A 133 2.52 -10.31 7.85
CA THR A 133 1.30 -9.53 7.62
C THR A 133 0.27 -10.35 6.87
N TYR A 134 -0.96 -10.36 7.36
CA TYR A 134 -2.07 -10.99 6.67
C TYR A 134 -2.30 -10.30 5.32
N LEU A 135 -2.48 -11.09 4.27
CA LEU A 135 -2.94 -10.58 2.99
C LEU A 135 -4.09 -11.43 2.48
N HIS A 136 -5.18 -10.77 2.07
CA HIS A 136 -6.37 -11.44 1.56
C HIS A 136 -6.00 -12.42 0.42
N PRO A 137 -6.53 -13.66 0.40
CA PRO A 137 -6.15 -14.68 -0.56
C PRO A 137 -6.25 -14.24 -2.04
N GLU A 138 -7.26 -13.45 -2.40
CA GLU A 138 -7.40 -12.92 -3.76
C GLU A 138 -6.23 -12.01 -4.15
N ILE A 139 -5.85 -11.09 -3.25
CA ILE A 139 -4.73 -10.17 -3.49
C ILE A 139 -3.43 -10.97 -3.53
N PHE A 140 -3.22 -11.88 -2.56
CA PHE A 140 -2.04 -12.74 -2.53
C PHE A 140 -1.88 -13.51 -3.85
N ASN A 141 -2.95 -14.15 -4.33
CA ASN A 141 -2.93 -14.87 -5.61
C ASN A 141 -2.72 -13.94 -6.81
N SER A 142 -3.24 -12.71 -6.77
CA SER A 142 -3.00 -11.70 -7.78
C SER A 142 -1.53 -11.28 -7.84
N LEU A 143 -0.87 -11.06 -6.69
CA LEU A 143 0.56 -10.77 -6.63
C LEU A 143 1.42 -11.91 -7.17
N MET A 144 1.00 -13.16 -6.94
CA MET A 144 1.71 -14.34 -7.44
C MET A 144 1.82 -14.39 -8.97
N LYS A 145 0.90 -13.74 -9.70
CA LYS A 145 0.91 -13.72 -11.18
C LYS A 145 2.13 -12.99 -11.76
N ASP A 146 2.62 -11.97 -11.06
CA ASP A 146 3.75 -11.11 -11.49
C ASP A 146 4.91 -11.11 -10.48
N ILE A 147 5.04 -12.18 -9.70
CA ILE A 147 6.01 -12.29 -8.59
C ILE A 147 7.45 -12.21 -9.09
N ILE A 148 8.33 -11.56 -8.32
CA ILE A 148 9.75 -11.51 -8.62
C ILE A 148 10.45 -12.59 -7.79
N THR A 149 11.00 -13.60 -8.47
CA THR A 149 11.74 -14.69 -7.81
C THR A 149 13.24 -14.43 -7.89
N LYS A 150 13.93 -14.47 -6.75
CA LYS A 150 15.41 -14.38 -6.68
C LYS A 150 15.93 -15.29 -5.59
N GLU A 151 16.85 -16.19 -5.95
CA GLU A 151 17.44 -17.19 -5.03
C GLU A 151 16.40 -18.12 -4.36
N GLY A 152 15.23 -18.25 -5.00
CA GLY A 152 14.08 -19.02 -4.51
C GLY A 152 13.26 -18.32 -3.42
N LEU A 153 13.53 -17.05 -3.13
CA LEU A 153 12.65 -16.17 -2.36
C LEU A 153 11.71 -15.43 -3.31
N LEU A 154 10.48 -15.20 -2.86
CA LEU A 154 9.44 -14.49 -3.61
C LEU A 154 9.35 -13.05 -3.10
N TYR A 155 9.49 -12.10 -4.01
CA TYR A 155 9.41 -10.67 -3.72
C TYR A 155 8.20 -10.07 -4.41
N ALA A 156 7.49 -9.19 -3.70
CA ALA A 156 6.31 -8.53 -4.22
C ALA A 156 6.59 -7.85 -5.57
N PRO A 157 5.64 -7.89 -6.53
CA PRO A 157 5.81 -7.27 -7.84
C PRO A 157 6.19 -5.78 -7.74
N ALA A 158 7.02 -5.30 -8.68
CA ALA A 158 7.48 -3.92 -8.66
C ALA A 158 6.34 -2.88 -8.70
N ASN A 159 5.23 -3.15 -9.40
CA ASN A 159 4.09 -2.23 -9.42
C ASN A 159 3.35 -2.22 -8.08
N PHE A 160 3.33 -3.34 -7.33
CA PHE A 160 2.80 -3.36 -5.96
C PHE A 160 3.71 -2.61 -4.98
N LEU A 161 5.03 -2.76 -5.09
CA LEU A 161 5.97 -1.97 -4.29
C LEU A 161 5.88 -0.48 -4.60
N ARG A 162 5.63 -0.12 -5.87
CA ARG A 162 5.37 1.26 -6.29
C ARG A 162 4.06 1.79 -5.73
N GLN A 163 3.01 0.96 -5.71
CA GLN A 163 1.73 1.29 -5.12
C GLN A 163 1.88 1.73 -3.67
N SER A 164 2.55 0.94 -2.84
CA SER A 164 2.73 1.25 -1.42
C SER A 164 3.53 2.53 -1.21
N MET A 165 4.54 2.81 -2.04
CA MET A 165 5.28 4.07 -1.97
C MET A 165 4.43 5.29 -2.36
N TYR A 166 3.61 5.19 -3.41
CA TYR A 166 2.68 6.27 -3.76
C TYR A 166 1.58 6.45 -2.71
N LEU A 167 1.14 5.36 -2.09
CA LEU A 167 0.19 5.41 -0.99
C LEU A 167 0.70 6.28 0.15
N GLU A 168 1.94 6.06 0.60
CA GLU A 168 2.59 6.87 1.64
C GLU A 168 2.71 8.34 1.21
N LEU A 169 3.24 8.61 0.01
CA LEU A 169 3.40 9.98 -0.51
C LEU A 169 2.08 10.71 -0.74
N SER A 170 0.97 9.96 -0.87
CA SER A 170 -0.37 10.51 -1.06
C SER A 170 -1.08 10.83 0.27
N ARG A 171 -0.51 10.50 1.43
CA ARG A 171 -1.15 10.63 2.75
C ARG A 171 -0.49 11.71 3.61
N PRO A 172 -0.86 13.00 3.46
CA PRO A 172 -0.22 14.08 4.20
C PRO A 172 -0.49 14.05 5.71
N ASN A 173 -1.54 13.35 6.15
CA ASN A 173 -1.82 13.13 7.56
C ASN A 173 -1.22 11.81 8.10
N GLY A 174 -0.52 11.04 7.25
CA GLY A 174 0.13 9.78 7.61
C GLY A 174 1.54 10.00 8.20
N GLU A 175 2.43 9.03 7.99
CA GLU A 175 3.82 9.08 8.49
C GLU A 175 4.74 9.87 7.55
N ILE A 176 4.67 11.20 7.63
CA ILE A 176 5.38 12.12 6.73
C ILE A 176 6.91 12.12 6.92
N ASP A 177 7.40 11.71 8.09
CA ASP A 177 8.83 11.53 8.40
C ASP A 177 9.47 10.48 7.47
N ARG A 178 8.67 9.57 6.92
CA ARG A 178 9.13 8.54 5.98
C ARG A 178 9.23 9.02 4.53
N TRP A 179 8.62 10.16 4.17
CA TRP A 179 8.46 10.58 2.77
C TRP A 179 9.79 10.72 2.02
N GLU A 180 10.82 11.26 2.66
CA GLU A 180 12.14 11.41 2.05
C GLU A 180 12.72 10.04 1.66
N LYS A 181 12.68 9.09 2.59
CA LYS A 181 13.16 7.71 2.39
C LYS A 181 12.33 6.98 1.33
N VAL A 182 11.01 7.16 1.34
CA VAL A 182 10.09 6.59 0.35
C VAL A 182 10.40 7.13 -1.05
N LEU A 183 10.56 8.44 -1.22
CA LEU A 183 10.83 9.04 -2.51
C LEU A 183 12.17 8.57 -3.10
N LYS A 184 13.24 8.52 -2.29
CA LYS A 184 14.55 7.99 -2.73
C LYS A 184 14.44 6.56 -3.26
N ARG A 185 13.71 5.69 -2.55
CA ARG A 185 13.47 4.30 -2.96
C ARG A 185 12.62 4.21 -4.22
N LEU A 186 11.58 5.03 -4.33
CA LEU A 186 10.72 5.10 -5.52
C LEU A 186 11.52 5.49 -6.77
N ILE A 187 12.45 6.44 -6.65
CA ILE A 187 13.35 6.83 -7.75
C ILE A 187 14.20 5.64 -8.20
N LEU A 188 14.82 4.92 -7.27
CA LEU A 188 15.62 3.72 -7.58
C LEU A 188 14.76 2.62 -8.22
N LEU A 189 13.58 2.34 -7.66
CA LEU A 189 12.67 1.35 -8.21
C LEU A 189 12.25 1.73 -9.64
N ASN A 190 11.93 2.99 -9.90
CA ASN A 190 11.54 3.46 -11.24
C ASN A 190 12.69 3.41 -12.24
N LYS A 191 13.94 3.59 -11.79
CA LYS A 191 15.15 3.45 -12.62
C LYS A 191 15.33 2.01 -13.12
N TYR A 192 15.19 1.02 -12.24
CA TYR A 192 15.48 -0.39 -12.57
C TYR A 192 14.28 -1.21 -12.99
N TYR A 193 13.08 -0.82 -12.56
CA TYR A 193 11.82 -1.49 -12.86
C TYR A 193 10.82 -0.49 -13.45
N PRO A 194 11.10 0.13 -14.61
CA PRO A 194 10.16 1.07 -15.23
C PRO A 194 8.82 0.39 -15.52
N LEU A 195 7.75 1.18 -15.61
CA LEU A 195 6.42 0.69 -15.99
C LEU A 195 6.52 0.02 -17.38
N LYS A 196 6.27 -1.29 -17.44
CA LYS A 196 6.24 -2.07 -18.68
C LYS A 196 4.84 -2.03 -19.26
N ILE A 197 4.71 -1.63 -20.51
CA ILE A 197 3.41 -1.51 -21.19
C ILE A 197 3.43 -2.32 -22.47
N LYS A 198 2.36 -3.08 -22.71
CA LYS A 198 2.01 -3.52 -24.06
C LYS A 198 1.27 -2.36 -24.74
N LYS A 199 1.63 -2.04 -25.99
CA LYS A 199 1.09 -0.91 -26.79
C LYS A 199 -0.23 -0.35 -26.24
N CYS A 200 -0.22 0.90 -25.75
CA CYS A 200 -1.45 1.56 -25.32
C CYS A 200 -2.35 1.74 -26.54
N LYS A 201 -3.54 1.11 -26.50
CA LYS A 201 -4.62 1.46 -27.43
C LYS A 201 -5.17 2.83 -27.03
N ASN A 202 -5.85 3.50 -27.96
CA ASN A 202 -6.48 4.82 -27.75
C ASN A 202 -7.61 4.80 -26.70
N ASN A 203 -8.02 3.61 -26.20
CA ASN A 203 -9.14 3.44 -25.28
C ASN A 203 -8.69 3.58 -23.82
N ILE A 204 -8.26 4.79 -23.47
CA ILE A 204 -7.88 5.15 -22.10
C ILE A 204 -9.14 5.42 -21.23
N GLN A 205 -10.30 5.59 -21.87
CA GLN A 205 -11.58 5.81 -21.22
C GLN A 205 -12.57 4.68 -21.53
N ARG A 206 -13.54 4.50 -20.64
CA ARG A 206 -14.73 3.68 -20.90
C ARG A 206 -15.63 4.46 -21.85
N GLU A 207 -15.79 3.99 -23.09
CA GLU A 207 -16.68 4.61 -24.09
C GLU A 207 -18.09 4.05 -23.94
N MET A 208 -19.11 4.90 -24.07
CA MET A 208 -20.50 4.44 -24.13
C MET A 208 -20.84 3.92 -25.53
N THR A 209 -21.69 2.89 -25.60
CA THR A 209 -22.28 2.43 -26.86
C THR A 209 -23.09 3.51 -27.59
N THR A 210 -23.22 3.36 -28.91
CA THR A 210 -23.90 4.30 -29.84
C THR A 210 -25.33 4.67 -29.43
N LYS A 211 -26.01 3.77 -28.72
CA LYS A 211 -27.36 3.99 -28.15
C LYS A 211 -27.44 5.22 -27.23
N TYR A 212 -26.35 5.56 -26.55
CA TYR A 212 -26.32 6.64 -25.56
C TYR A 212 -25.47 7.85 -25.98
N ILE A 213 -24.83 7.81 -27.16
CA ILE A 213 -23.97 8.90 -27.66
C ILE A 213 -24.73 10.24 -27.72
N ILE A 214 -26.00 10.23 -28.09
CA ILE A 214 -26.81 11.46 -28.21
C ILE A 214 -27.04 12.11 -26.83
N THR A 215 -27.12 11.32 -25.76
CA THR A 215 -27.32 11.79 -24.38
C THR A 215 -26.04 11.88 -23.56
N GLU A 216 -24.90 11.48 -24.13
CA GLU A 216 -23.60 11.36 -23.46
C GLU A 216 -23.14 12.68 -22.81
N LYS A 217 -23.20 13.79 -23.55
CA LYS A 217 -22.82 15.12 -23.05
C LYS A 217 -23.71 15.57 -21.89
N LYS A 218 -24.99 15.19 -21.90
CA LYS A 218 -25.96 15.52 -20.85
C LYS A 218 -25.64 14.74 -19.58
N ILE A 219 -25.44 13.43 -19.70
CA ILE A 219 -25.01 12.55 -18.60
C ILE A 219 -23.71 13.07 -17.99
N PHE A 220 -22.70 13.34 -18.83
CA PHE A 220 -21.41 13.87 -18.40
C PHE A 220 -21.56 15.14 -17.55
N ASN A 221 -22.36 16.10 -17.99
CA ASN A 221 -22.53 17.36 -17.27
C ASN A 221 -23.28 17.19 -15.96
N ILE A 222 -24.36 16.39 -15.92
CA ILE A 222 -25.13 16.15 -14.69
C ILE A 222 -24.25 15.50 -13.64
N VAL A 223 -23.58 14.39 -14.00
CA VAL A 223 -22.73 13.62 -13.08
C VAL A 223 -21.55 14.46 -12.59
N LYS A 224 -20.85 15.16 -13.50
CA LYS A 224 -19.75 16.06 -13.15
C LYS A 224 -20.20 17.15 -12.17
N ASN A 225 -21.35 17.79 -12.42
CA ASN A 225 -21.84 18.87 -11.57
C ASN A 225 -22.22 18.35 -10.17
N CYS A 226 -22.90 17.20 -10.08
CA CYS A 226 -23.19 16.56 -8.80
C CYS A 226 -21.91 16.35 -7.96
N PHE A 227 -20.85 15.82 -8.59
CA PHE A 227 -19.59 15.56 -7.89
C PHE A 227 -18.83 16.85 -7.50
N ILE A 228 -18.90 17.90 -8.32
CA ILE A 228 -18.32 19.21 -7.99
C ILE A 228 -19.07 19.86 -6.82
N ASP A 229 -20.40 19.83 -6.85
CA ASP A 229 -21.27 20.45 -5.83
C ASP A 229 -21.12 19.75 -4.48
N GLU A 230 -20.95 18.42 -4.49
CA GLU A 230 -20.61 17.61 -3.31
C GLU A 230 -19.13 17.75 -2.88
N LYS A 231 -18.31 18.51 -3.62
CA LYS A 231 -16.88 18.74 -3.35
C LYS A 231 -16.07 17.44 -3.28
N LEU A 232 -16.42 16.46 -4.11
CA LEU A 232 -15.75 15.16 -4.19
C LEU A 232 -14.42 15.25 -4.94
N ILE A 233 -13.58 14.22 -4.78
CA ILE A 233 -12.25 14.17 -5.38
C ILE A 233 -12.29 13.30 -6.63
N PHE A 234 -12.00 13.89 -7.79
CA PHE A 234 -11.85 13.13 -9.03
C PHE A 234 -10.52 12.35 -9.03
N ILE A 235 -10.61 11.03 -9.24
CA ILE A 235 -9.46 10.12 -9.34
C ILE A 235 -9.49 9.25 -10.62
N GLY A 236 -10.52 9.40 -11.47
CA GLY A 236 -10.73 8.57 -12.67
C GLY A 236 -10.63 9.32 -14.00
N GLY A 237 -11.47 8.94 -14.96
CA GLY A 237 -11.46 9.46 -16.33
C GLY A 237 -11.41 10.99 -16.44
N TYR A 238 -12.22 11.72 -15.66
CA TYR A 238 -12.18 13.18 -15.65
C TYR A 238 -10.85 13.75 -15.13
N ALA A 239 -10.27 13.16 -14.07
CA ALA A 239 -8.96 13.57 -13.58
C ALA A 239 -7.86 13.31 -14.62
N ASN A 240 -7.91 12.15 -15.26
CA ASN A 240 -6.99 11.79 -16.34
C ASN A 240 -7.08 12.74 -17.53
N ALA A 241 -8.29 13.18 -17.89
CA ALA A 241 -8.47 14.16 -18.95
C ALA A 241 -7.73 15.48 -18.63
N LEU A 242 -7.84 15.95 -17.39
CA LEU A 242 -7.14 17.15 -16.93
C LEU A 242 -5.62 16.98 -16.97
N TYR A 243 -5.09 15.86 -16.49
CA TYR A 243 -3.65 15.59 -16.55
C TYR A 243 -3.14 15.37 -17.98
N SER A 244 -3.95 14.80 -18.87
CA SER A 244 -3.57 14.56 -20.26
C SER A 244 -3.30 15.85 -21.03
N SER A 245 -3.88 16.98 -20.61
CA SER A 245 -3.62 18.30 -21.23
C SER A 245 -2.13 18.73 -21.16
N TYR A 246 -1.33 18.12 -20.28
CA TYR A 246 0.11 18.35 -20.19
C TYR A 246 0.93 17.47 -21.16
N LEU A 247 0.27 16.64 -21.98
CA LEU A 247 0.89 15.79 -22.97
C LEU A 247 0.21 16.00 -24.35
N PRO A 248 0.92 16.45 -25.38
CA PRO A 248 0.32 16.71 -26.69
C PRO A 248 -0.22 15.44 -27.38
N ASP A 249 0.40 14.29 -27.11
CA ASP A 249 0.07 13.00 -27.76
C ASP A 249 -1.12 12.27 -27.11
N TYR A 250 -1.57 12.72 -25.93
CA TYR A 250 -2.66 12.10 -25.18
C TYR A 250 -3.90 12.99 -25.21
N LYS A 251 -4.85 12.67 -26.09
CA LYS A 251 -6.17 13.32 -26.12
C LYS A 251 -7.20 12.41 -25.48
N VAL A 252 -7.66 12.81 -24.30
CA VAL A 252 -8.75 12.15 -23.57
C VAL A 252 -10.04 12.91 -23.88
N LYS A 253 -11.09 12.20 -24.29
CA LYS A 253 -12.40 12.77 -24.67
C LYS A 253 -13.19 13.17 -23.41
N SER A 254 -14.20 14.02 -23.56
CA SER A 254 -15.16 14.31 -22.48
C SER A 254 -16.27 13.25 -22.46
N LEU A 255 -15.94 12.07 -21.94
CA LEU A 255 -16.86 10.93 -21.80
C LEU A 255 -17.35 10.83 -20.34
N PRO A 256 -18.56 10.31 -20.09
CA PRO A 256 -19.10 10.06 -18.76
C PRO A 256 -18.41 8.84 -18.12
N ASP A 257 -17.11 9.00 -17.87
CA ASP A 257 -16.22 8.04 -17.26
C ASP A 257 -15.61 8.69 -16.00
N PHE A 258 -16.21 8.42 -14.85
CA PHE A 258 -15.81 9.02 -13.58
C PHE A 258 -15.36 7.96 -12.57
N ASP A 259 -14.29 8.28 -11.85
CA ASP A 259 -13.99 7.62 -10.58
C ASP A 259 -13.78 8.75 -9.56
N VAL A 260 -14.47 8.69 -8.43
CA VAL A 260 -14.41 9.73 -7.38
C VAL A 260 -14.26 9.13 -5.98
N LEU A 261 -13.67 9.90 -5.06
CA LEU A 261 -13.68 9.60 -3.62
C LEU A 261 -14.85 10.30 -2.94
N SER A 262 -15.62 9.55 -2.16
CA SER A 262 -16.69 10.06 -1.30
C SER A 262 -16.63 9.39 0.08
N ASN A 263 -16.78 10.17 1.15
CA ASN A 263 -16.92 9.63 2.50
C ASN A 263 -18.24 8.87 2.71
N ASP A 264 -19.26 9.14 1.88
CA ASP A 264 -20.54 8.44 1.86
C ASP A 264 -20.91 8.04 0.42
N PRO A 265 -20.28 6.98 -0.12
CA PRO A 265 -20.44 6.59 -1.52
C PRO A 265 -21.88 6.32 -1.94
N LEU A 266 -22.66 5.64 -1.09
CA LEU A 266 -24.04 5.28 -1.41
C LEU A 266 -24.94 6.52 -1.50
N LYS A 267 -24.77 7.47 -0.58
CA LYS A 267 -25.51 8.75 -0.62
C LYS A 267 -25.19 9.54 -1.88
N THR A 268 -23.91 9.64 -2.24
CA THR A 268 -23.47 10.25 -3.51
C THR A 268 -24.13 9.57 -4.71
N CYS A 269 -24.11 8.24 -4.78
CA CYS A 269 -24.76 7.49 -5.86
C CYS A 269 -26.26 7.76 -5.95
N ASN A 270 -26.97 7.80 -4.81
CA ASN A 270 -28.39 8.09 -4.75
C ASN A 270 -28.72 9.51 -5.21
N HIS A 271 -27.88 10.49 -4.89
CA HIS A 271 -28.04 11.86 -5.38
C HIS A 271 -27.90 11.93 -6.90
N VAL A 272 -26.84 11.34 -7.47
CA VAL A 272 -26.64 11.30 -8.93
C VAL A 272 -27.80 10.57 -9.62
N LYS A 273 -28.27 9.45 -9.08
CA LYS A 273 -29.43 8.72 -9.60
C LYS A 273 -30.68 9.60 -9.63
N LYS A 274 -30.93 10.37 -8.57
CA LYS A 274 -32.06 11.30 -8.50
C LYS A 274 -31.96 12.41 -9.55
N GLU A 275 -30.78 12.99 -9.76
CA GLU A 275 -30.58 14.06 -10.74
C GLU A 275 -30.72 13.55 -12.19
N LEU A 276 -30.22 12.35 -12.48
CA LEU A 276 -30.40 11.72 -13.80
C LEU A 276 -31.86 11.30 -14.05
N ALA A 277 -32.59 10.87 -13.02
CA ALA A 277 -34.00 10.51 -13.14
C ALA A 277 -34.90 11.69 -13.55
N LYS A 278 -34.57 12.93 -13.15
CA LYS A 278 -35.28 14.16 -13.60
C LYS A 278 -35.24 14.34 -15.12
N GLU A 279 -34.26 13.73 -15.76
CA GLU A 279 -34.03 13.80 -17.21
C GLU A 279 -34.46 12.51 -17.92
N ASN A 280 -35.26 11.66 -17.26
CA ASN A 280 -35.73 10.36 -17.73
C ASN A 280 -34.59 9.37 -18.05
N ILE A 281 -33.49 9.46 -17.31
CA ILE A 281 -32.34 8.56 -17.45
C ILE A 281 -32.34 7.59 -16.25
N GLU A 282 -32.63 6.32 -16.52
CA GLU A 282 -32.64 5.27 -15.50
C GLU A 282 -31.23 4.77 -15.19
N VAL A 283 -30.90 4.71 -13.90
CA VAL A 283 -29.57 4.33 -13.41
C VAL A 283 -29.68 3.25 -12.34
N THR A 284 -28.87 2.22 -12.50
CA THR A 284 -28.68 1.14 -11.52
C THR A 284 -27.47 1.45 -10.64
N ILE A 285 -27.60 1.19 -9.34
CA ILE A 285 -26.50 1.29 -8.37
C ILE A 285 -26.12 -0.14 -7.97
N ASN A 286 -24.86 -0.51 -8.17
CA ASN A 286 -24.32 -1.77 -7.64
C ASN A 286 -23.37 -1.50 -6.49
N THR A 287 -23.40 -2.35 -5.47
CA THR A 287 -22.54 -2.27 -4.28
C THR A 287 -21.48 -3.36 -4.33
N TYR A 288 -20.23 -2.99 -4.04
CA TYR A 288 -19.12 -3.93 -3.97
C TYR A 288 -18.49 -3.91 -2.57
N PRO A 289 -18.25 -5.08 -1.97
CA PRO A 289 -17.59 -5.16 -0.67
C PRO A 289 -16.11 -4.72 -0.77
N PRO A 290 -15.47 -4.39 0.37
CA PRO A 290 -14.04 -4.15 0.43
C PRO A 290 -13.21 -5.32 -0.13
N ILE A 291 -12.03 -5.02 -0.66
CA ILE A 291 -11.10 -5.99 -1.24
C ILE A 291 -9.82 -5.95 -0.41
N GLY A 292 -9.79 -6.77 0.65
CA GLY A 292 -8.77 -6.68 1.68
C GLY A 292 -8.63 -5.24 2.19
N GLU A 293 -7.38 -4.79 2.36
CA GLU A 293 -7.06 -3.41 2.77
C GLU A 293 -6.80 -2.46 1.58
N LEU A 294 -6.82 -2.97 0.34
CA LEU A 294 -6.45 -2.19 -0.85
C LEU A 294 -7.56 -1.26 -1.33
N VAL A 295 -8.79 -1.76 -1.36
CA VAL A 295 -9.95 -1.03 -1.88
C VAL A 295 -11.08 -1.16 -0.88
N ALA A 296 -11.58 -0.03 -0.38
CA ALA A 296 -12.72 -0.02 0.52
C ALA A 296 -14.03 -0.36 -0.22
N GLU A 297 -15.13 -0.36 0.53
CA GLU A 297 -16.46 -0.41 -0.06
C GLU A 297 -16.63 0.67 -1.12
N HIS A 298 -17.27 0.31 -2.23
CA HIS A 298 -17.48 1.20 -3.34
C HIS A 298 -18.71 0.79 -4.13
N HIS A 299 -19.22 1.72 -4.92
CA HIS A 299 -20.41 1.51 -5.72
C HIS A 299 -20.16 1.92 -7.16
N SER A 300 -20.90 1.33 -8.08
CA SER A 300 -20.98 1.78 -9.47
C SER A 300 -22.34 2.38 -9.78
N LEU A 301 -22.35 3.35 -10.68
CA LEU A 301 -23.53 3.88 -11.36
C LEU A 301 -23.51 3.38 -12.80
N GLN A 302 -24.58 2.71 -13.23
CA GLN A 302 -24.71 2.13 -14.56
C GLN A 302 -25.99 2.58 -15.29
N ILE A 303 -25.90 2.79 -16.61
CA ILE A 303 -27.07 2.87 -17.51
C ILE A 303 -27.03 1.64 -18.41
N GLY A 304 -28.00 0.73 -18.26
CA GLY A 304 -27.91 -0.60 -18.87
C GLY A 304 -26.69 -1.34 -18.31
N GLU A 305 -25.78 -1.77 -19.19
CA GLU A 305 -24.54 -2.48 -18.82
C GLU A 305 -23.31 -1.54 -18.73
N GLU A 306 -23.47 -0.26 -19.06
CA GLU A 306 -22.37 0.70 -19.17
C GLU A 306 -22.06 1.37 -17.83
N TYR A 307 -20.80 1.36 -17.42
CA TYR A 307 -20.33 2.06 -16.23
C TYR A 307 -20.15 3.56 -16.49
N ILE A 308 -20.80 4.39 -15.67
CA ILE A 308 -20.70 5.86 -15.75
C ILE A 308 -19.76 6.39 -14.68
N ALA A 309 -19.90 5.86 -13.48
CA ALA A 309 -19.09 6.28 -12.36
C ALA A 309 -18.82 5.13 -11.40
N PHE A 310 -17.62 5.12 -10.82
CA PHE A 310 -17.34 4.43 -9.58
C PHE A 310 -17.13 5.45 -8.46
N VAL A 311 -17.76 5.19 -7.32
CA VAL A 311 -17.69 6.04 -6.13
C VAL A 311 -17.07 5.23 -5.01
N TYR A 312 -15.85 5.60 -4.61
CA TYR A 312 -15.03 4.87 -3.66
C TYR A 312 -15.02 5.54 -2.30
N LYS A 313 -15.14 4.75 -1.24
CA LYS A 313 -14.80 5.23 0.10
C LYS A 313 -13.28 5.36 0.21
N PRO A 314 -12.74 6.47 0.72
CA PRO A 314 -11.31 6.58 0.99
C PRO A 314 -10.91 5.67 2.16
N THR A 315 -9.78 4.96 2.04
CA THR A 315 -9.20 4.15 3.14
C THR A 315 -8.38 4.98 4.12
N ALA A 316 -8.01 6.19 3.73
CA ALA A 316 -7.15 7.11 4.46
C ALA A 316 -7.41 8.56 4.02
N CYS A 317 -6.67 9.52 4.57
CA CYS A 317 -6.70 10.89 4.04
C CYS A 317 -5.78 10.99 2.81
N HIS A 318 -6.36 11.06 1.61
CA HIS A 318 -5.62 11.11 0.35
C HIS A 318 -5.51 12.53 -0.21
N SER A 319 -4.31 12.90 -0.64
CA SER A 319 -3.99 14.23 -1.14
C SER A 319 -4.72 14.57 -2.44
N TYR A 320 -5.13 15.82 -2.55
CA TYR A 320 -5.73 16.37 -3.78
C TYR A 320 -5.27 17.81 -3.99
N ASN A 321 -5.46 18.28 -5.22
CA ASN A 321 -5.29 19.66 -5.64
C ASN A 321 -6.65 20.27 -5.97
N GLU A 322 -6.87 21.54 -5.59
CA GLU A 322 -8.02 22.33 -6.02
C GLU A 322 -7.60 23.22 -7.20
N ILE A 323 -8.36 23.17 -8.29
CA ILE A 323 -8.16 24.02 -9.47
C ILE A 323 -9.45 24.73 -9.84
N LYS A 324 -9.33 25.89 -10.50
CA LYS A 324 -10.48 26.66 -10.99
C LYS A 324 -10.74 26.33 -12.45
N ILE A 325 -11.95 25.88 -12.77
CA ILE A 325 -12.41 25.64 -14.14
C ILE A 325 -13.70 26.45 -14.34
N GLY A 326 -13.61 27.52 -15.14
CA GLY A 326 -14.68 28.52 -15.22
C GLY A 326 -14.92 29.16 -13.85
N ASN A 327 -16.17 29.10 -13.36
CA ASN A 327 -16.54 29.61 -12.04
C ASN A 327 -16.49 28.54 -10.93
N SER A 328 -16.23 27.28 -11.29
CA SER A 328 -16.25 26.17 -10.35
C SER A 328 -14.86 25.85 -9.79
N LYS A 329 -14.83 25.46 -8.52
CA LYS A 329 -13.66 24.87 -7.87
C LYS A 329 -13.75 23.36 -8.00
N VAL A 330 -12.77 22.75 -8.64
CA VAL A 330 -12.72 21.32 -8.93
C VAL A 330 -11.58 20.70 -8.13
N LYS A 331 -11.87 19.62 -7.40
CA LYS A 331 -10.87 18.89 -6.62
C LYS A 331 -10.44 17.64 -7.34
N VAL A 332 -9.14 17.52 -7.59
CA VAL A 332 -8.56 16.42 -8.38
C VAL A 332 -7.48 15.76 -7.54
N GLY A 333 -7.48 14.44 -7.44
CA GLY A 333 -6.41 13.71 -6.75
C GLY A 333 -5.05 14.10 -7.31
N THR A 334 -4.03 14.15 -6.45
CA THR A 334 -2.65 14.34 -6.91
C THR A 334 -2.21 13.15 -7.76
N ILE A 335 -1.15 13.30 -8.55
CA ILE A 335 -0.60 12.18 -9.33
C ILE A 335 -0.23 11.00 -8.40
N ASP A 336 0.31 11.28 -7.22
CA ASP A 336 0.63 10.27 -6.21
C ASP A 336 -0.64 9.52 -5.75
N THR A 337 -1.74 10.22 -5.50
CA THR A 337 -3.04 9.60 -5.20
C THR A 337 -3.53 8.73 -6.35
N LEU A 338 -3.57 9.23 -7.58
CA LEU A 338 -4.07 8.46 -8.73
C LEU A 338 -3.22 7.19 -8.97
N LEU A 339 -1.90 7.31 -8.93
CA LEU A 339 -0.99 6.16 -9.11
C LEU A 339 -1.13 5.12 -7.99
N SER A 340 -1.36 5.57 -6.75
CA SER A 340 -1.68 4.67 -5.64
C SER A 340 -2.94 3.86 -5.93
N PHE A 341 -4.04 4.51 -6.31
CA PHE A 341 -5.31 3.82 -6.58
C PHE A 341 -5.22 2.90 -7.80
N TYR A 342 -4.64 3.35 -8.92
CA TYR A 342 -4.58 2.53 -10.13
C TYR A 342 -3.75 1.26 -9.95
N MET A 343 -2.63 1.36 -9.23
CA MET A 343 -1.84 0.16 -8.95
C MET A 343 -2.53 -0.75 -7.93
N ALA A 344 -3.32 -0.21 -6.99
CA ALA A 344 -4.15 -1.04 -6.10
C ALA A 344 -5.22 -1.81 -6.91
N PHE A 345 -5.90 -1.13 -7.84
CA PHE A 345 -6.93 -1.72 -8.70
C PHE A 345 -6.39 -2.85 -9.57
N MET A 346 -5.14 -2.77 -10.03
CA MET A 346 -4.50 -3.84 -10.80
C MET A 346 -4.43 -5.17 -10.02
N TYR A 347 -4.31 -5.11 -8.69
CA TYR A 347 -4.19 -6.29 -7.82
C TYR A 347 -5.49 -6.71 -7.14
N ALA A 348 -6.56 -5.95 -7.34
CA ALA A 348 -7.87 -6.21 -6.74
C ALA A 348 -8.64 -7.39 -7.37
N ASP A 349 -8.19 -7.91 -8.51
CA ASP A 349 -8.76 -9.09 -9.21
C ASP A 349 -10.28 -8.96 -9.42
N ARG A 350 -10.70 -7.87 -10.06
CA ARG A 350 -12.11 -7.61 -10.41
C ARG A 350 -12.28 -7.46 -11.91
N PRO A 351 -13.37 -7.99 -12.50
CA PRO A 351 -13.56 -8.01 -13.95
C PRO A 351 -13.68 -6.60 -14.56
N TYR A 352 -14.12 -5.61 -13.77
CA TYR A 352 -14.24 -4.22 -14.21
C TYR A 352 -12.92 -3.42 -14.14
N TYR A 353 -11.85 -4.01 -13.61
CA TYR A 353 -10.51 -3.41 -13.63
C TYR A 353 -9.67 -3.97 -14.78
N ASP A 354 -9.64 -3.24 -15.90
CA ASP A 354 -8.73 -3.56 -17.00
C ASP A 354 -7.28 -3.16 -16.64
N ILE A 355 -6.46 -4.17 -16.37
CA ILE A 355 -5.04 -4.02 -16.00
C ILE A 355 -4.25 -3.26 -17.08
N ASN A 356 -4.51 -3.50 -18.37
CA ASN A 356 -3.80 -2.82 -19.45
C ASN A 356 -4.18 -1.33 -19.48
N ARG A 357 -5.47 -1.00 -19.31
CA ARG A 357 -5.93 0.39 -19.20
C ARG A 357 -5.28 1.09 -18.01
N LEU A 358 -5.27 0.47 -16.83
CA LEU A 358 -4.68 1.01 -15.61
C LEU A 358 -3.16 1.26 -15.77
N LEU A 359 -2.44 0.35 -16.43
CA LEU A 359 -1.02 0.52 -16.74
C LEU A 359 -0.76 1.68 -17.72
N CYS A 360 -1.61 1.83 -18.75
CA CYS A 360 -1.51 2.94 -19.69
C CYS A 360 -1.76 4.29 -19.01
N LEU A 361 -2.81 4.37 -18.18
CA LEU A 361 -3.10 5.55 -17.36
C LEU A 361 -1.95 5.88 -16.41
N SER A 362 -1.43 4.88 -15.71
CA SER A 362 -0.31 5.05 -14.80
C SER A 362 0.94 5.57 -15.51
N THR A 363 1.19 5.12 -16.73
CA THR A 363 2.34 5.61 -17.52
C THR A 363 2.13 7.03 -18.01
N MET A 364 0.92 7.38 -18.46
CA MET A 364 0.59 8.75 -18.83
C MET A 364 0.86 9.69 -17.64
N LEU A 365 0.32 9.36 -16.46
CA LEU A 365 0.53 10.13 -15.23
C LEU A 365 2.00 10.20 -14.81
N PHE A 366 2.72 9.08 -14.89
CA PHE A 366 4.15 9.04 -14.62
C PHE A 366 4.93 9.96 -15.57
N THR A 367 4.57 10.00 -16.84
CA THR A 367 5.19 10.89 -17.84
C THR A 367 4.92 12.35 -17.53
N VAL A 368 3.68 12.71 -17.19
CA VAL A 368 3.32 14.06 -16.73
C VAL A 368 4.17 14.45 -15.53
N GLN A 369 4.24 13.57 -14.53
CA GLN A 369 5.03 13.79 -13.32
C GLN A 369 6.51 14.00 -13.65
N GLN A 370 7.11 13.13 -14.46
CA GLN A 370 8.55 13.22 -14.78
C GLN A 370 8.91 14.53 -15.49
N ARG A 371 8.05 15.02 -16.40
CA ARG A 371 8.24 16.30 -17.11
C ARG A 371 8.03 17.51 -16.20
N ASN A 372 7.26 17.38 -15.12
CA ASN A 372 6.77 18.52 -14.33
C ASN A 372 7.08 18.44 -12.83
N ARG A 373 7.97 17.52 -12.39
CA ARG A 373 8.17 17.18 -10.97
C ARG A 373 8.55 18.34 -10.04
N LEU A 374 9.03 19.46 -10.58
CA LEU A 374 9.43 20.67 -9.83
C LEU A 374 8.43 21.84 -9.94
N LYS A 375 7.31 21.69 -10.67
CA LYS A 375 6.38 22.80 -10.96
C LYS A 375 5.63 23.33 -9.73
N GLN A 376 5.31 22.46 -8.78
CA GLN A 376 4.70 22.77 -7.48
C GLN A 376 3.52 23.76 -7.49
N SER A 377 2.68 23.72 -8.54
CA SER A 377 1.58 24.66 -8.73
C SER A 377 0.39 24.02 -9.45
N GLY A 378 -0.82 24.53 -9.16
CA GLY A 378 -2.06 24.07 -9.76
C GLY A 378 -2.25 22.55 -9.65
N LEU A 379 -2.65 21.93 -10.76
CA LEU A 379 -2.85 20.48 -10.83
C LEU A 379 -1.54 19.69 -10.65
N LEU A 380 -0.38 20.30 -10.95
CA LEU A 380 0.94 19.67 -10.90
C LEU A 380 1.63 19.79 -9.53
N LYS A 381 0.94 20.34 -8.53
CA LYS A 381 1.45 20.39 -7.16
C LYS A 381 1.56 18.97 -6.59
N ARG A 382 2.72 18.64 -6.02
CA ARG A 382 2.97 17.37 -5.33
C ARG A 382 3.18 17.61 -3.84
N PHE A 383 3.11 16.55 -3.05
CA PHE A 383 3.29 16.64 -1.59
C PHE A 383 2.30 17.64 -0.96
N SER A 384 1.06 17.65 -1.48
CA SER A 384 0.04 18.57 -1.01
C SER A 384 -0.39 18.20 0.41
N THR A 385 -0.49 19.21 1.28
CA THR A 385 -0.98 19.06 2.66
C THR A 385 -2.49 18.91 2.73
N THR A 386 -3.23 19.25 1.66
CA THR A 386 -4.68 19.11 1.61
C THR A 386 -5.07 17.70 1.20
N CYS A 387 -5.90 17.03 2.01
CA CYS A 387 -6.39 15.68 1.74
C CYS A 387 -7.88 15.47 2.04
N TYR A 388 -8.42 14.37 1.52
CA TYR A 388 -9.81 13.95 1.65
C TYR A 388 -9.89 12.53 2.21
N GLY A 389 -10.80 12.31 3.15
CA GLY A 389 -10.91 11.07 3.93
C GLY A 389 -10.40 11.26 5.36
N ASN A 390 -10.44 10.18 6.15
CA ASN A 390 -9.94 10.18 7.52
C ASN A 390 -8.67 9.32 7.60
N GLN A 391 -7.61 9.83 8.24
CA GLN A 391 -6.39 9.06 8.47
C GLN A 391 -6.44 8.53 9.91
N PRO A 392 -6.50 7.21 10.14
CA PRO A 392 -6.42 6.65 11.49
C PRO A 392 -5.11 7.05 12.16
N THR A 393 -5.21 7.57 13.37
CA THR A 393 -4.09 7.90 14.24
C THR A 393 -3.67 6.69 15.09
N LEU A 394 -2.50 6.76 15.71
CA LEU A 394 -2.11 5.76 16.72
C LEU A 394 -3.08 5.72 17.90
N SER A 395 -3.76 6.82 18.23
CA SER A 395 -4.79 6.84 19.25
C SER A 395 -6.00 6.03 18.80
N ASP A 396 -6.50 6.27 17.58
CA ASP A 396 -7.65 5.53 17.03
C ASP A 396 -7.40 4.02 17.01
N ILE A 397 -6.19 3.59 16.62
CA ILE A 397 -5.80 2.17 16.64
C ILE A 397 -5.79 1.60 18.06
N ARG A 398 -5.33 2.37 19.06
CA ARG A 398 -5.33 1.95 20.47
C ARG A 398 -6.73 1.88 21.05
N ASP A 399 -7.60 2.82 20.67
CA ASP A 399 -9.00 2.86 21.09
C ASP A 399 -9.76 1.67 20.49
N GLU A 400 -9.53 1.36 19.22
CA GLU A 400 -10.09 0.18 18.56
C GLU A 400 -9.63 -1.12 19.25
N LYS A 401 -8.33 -1.24 19.55
CA LYS A 401 -7.80 -2.39 20.32
C LYS A 401 -8.40 -2.49 21.71
N THR A 402 -8.60 -1.38 22.40
CA THR A 402 -9.23 -1.38 23.74
C THR A 402 -10.67 -1.86 23.66
N LYS A 403 -11.42 -1.36 22.67
CA LYS A 403 -12.79 -1.80 22.39
C LYS A 403 -12.85 -3.29 22.09
N LYS A 404 -12.02 -3.79 21.17
CA LYS A 404 -11.94 -5.22 20.82
C LYS A 404 -11.56 -6.11 22.00
N ARG A 405 -10.70 -5.65 22.90
CA ARG A 405 -10.35 -6.39 24.12
C ARG A 405 -11.55 -6.62 25.05
N ASN A 406 -12.46 -5.66 25.12
CA ASN A 406 -13.66 -5.74 25.96
C ASN A 406 -14.79 -6.54 25.31
N GLU A 407 -14.86 -6.52 23.98
CA GLU A 407 -15.93 -7.18 23.21
C GLU A 407 -15.70 -8.67 22.96
N LEU A 408 -14.44 -9.09 22.79
CA LEU A 408 -14.10 -10.44 22.34
C LEU A 408 -13.89 -11.43 23.49
N ASP A 409 -14.36 -12.66 23.32
CA ASP A 409 -14.05 -13.77 24.25
C ASP A 409 -12.54 -14.04 24.24
N PRO A 410 -11.84 -13.99 25.39
CA PRO A 410 -10.41 -14.29 25.49
C PRO A 410 -9.97 -15.67 24.97
N LYS A 411 -10.91 -16.61 24.80
CA LYS A 411 -10.64 -17.95 24.24
C LYS A 411 -10.92 -18.04 22.74
N SER A 412 -11.49 -16.99 22.13
CA SER A 412 -11.82 -16.98 20.71
C SER A 412 -10.57 -16.85 19.83
N LYS A 413 -10.66 -17.38 18.61
CA LYS A 413 -9.62 -17.18 17.60
C LYS A 413 -9.46 -15.70 17.24
N GLU A 414 -10.56 -14.95 17.15
CA GLU A 414 -10.52 -13.51 16.85
C GLU A 414 -9.75 -12.75 17.93
N TYR A 415 -9.94 -13.08 19.23
CA TYR A 415 -9.14 -12.46 20.29
C TYR A 415 -7.63 -12.76 20.13
N GLU A 416 -7.27 -13.99 19.74
CA GLU A 416 -5.88 -14.35 19.46
C GLU A 416 -5.32 -13.57 18.25
N GLU A 417 -6.12 -13.32 17.21
CA GLU A 417 -5.72 -12.51 16.06
C GLU A 417 -5.41 -11.05 16.45
N TRP A 418 -6.18 -10.47 17.38
CA TRP A 418 -5.97 -9.11 17.85
C TRP A 418 -4.83 -8.97 18.87
N PHE A 419 -4.65 -9.96 19.73
CA PHE A 419 -3.83 -9.84 20.94
C PHE A 419 -2.82 -10.98 21.12
N LEU A 420 -2.39 -11.61 20.03
CA LEU A 420 -1.39 -12.68 20.07
C LEU A 420 -0.24 -12.32 21.01
N ASN A 421 0.02 -13.23 21.94
CA ASN A 421 1.17 -13.21 22.84
C ASN A 421 1.60 -14.66 23.10
N TYR A 422 2.39 -15.20 22.16
CA TYR A 422 2.77 -16.59 22.13
C TYR A 422 4.25 -16.77 22.49
N THR A 423 4.50 -17.51 23.56
CA THR A 423 5.85 -17.95 23.96
C THR A 423 5.89 -19.48 23.97
N PRO A 424 6.56 -20.14 23.01
CA PRO A 424 6.50 -21.60 22.83
C PRO A 424 7.03 -22.38 24.06
N ASN A 425 7.93 -21.78 24.85
CA ASN A 425 8.44 -22.37 26.10
C ASN A 425 7.40 -22.42 27.24
N LYS A 426 6.50 -21.44 27.32
CA LYS A 426 5.45 -21.40 28.34
C LYS A 426 4.29 -22.34 27.98
N THR A 427 3.93 -22.39 26.69
CA THR A 427 2.84 -23.25 26.20
C THR A 427 3.17 -24.75 26.26
N LYS A 428 4.43 -25.16 26.11
CA LYS A 428 4.84 -26.57 26.29
C LYS A 428 4.75 -27.06 27.73
N LYS A 429 4.95 -26.20 28.74
CA LYS A 429 4.82 -26.59 30.17
C LYS A 429 3.36 -26.85 30.58
N ASN A 430 2.39 -26.30 29.85
CA ASN A 430 0.96 -26.43 30.15
C ASN A 430 0.26 -27.58 29.40
N LYS A 431 0.95 -28.41 28.62
CA LYS A 431 0.35 -29.61 28.05
C LYS A 431 0.28 -30.71 29.13
N PRO A 432 -0.91 -31.24 29.50
CA PRO A 432 -0.99 -32.33 30.46
C PRO A 432 -0.22 -33.54 29.91
N ARG A 433 0.70 -34.08 30.72
CA ARG A 433 1.40 -35.34 30.41
C ARG A 433 0.31 -36.41 30.21
N LYS A 434 0.17 -36.93 28.99
CA LYS A 434 -0.59 -38.16 28.76
C LYS A 434 0.12 -39.26 29.56
N ASN A 435 -0.51 -39.73 30.65
CA ASN A 435 -0.06 -40.89 31.38
C ASN A 435 -0.01 -42.08 30.41
N LYS A 436 1.19 -42.56 30.11
CA LYS A 436 1.37 -43.87 29.47
C LYS A 436 0.95 -44.91 30.50
N THR A 437 -0.21 -45.52 30.31
CA THR A 437 -0.59 -46.75 31.00
C THR A 437 0.42 -47.84 30.61
N MET A 438 1.28 -48.22 31.55
CA MET A 438 2.04 -49.46 31.46
C MET A 438 1.06 -50.63 31.47
N LYS A 439 0.97 -51.37 30.36
CA LYS A 439 0.41 -52.73 30.38
C LYS A 439 1.33 -53.59 31.25
N LYS A 440 0.82 -54.11 32.36
CA LYS A 440 1.43 -55.25 33.05
C LYS A 440 1.11 -56.52 32.24
N ASN A 441 2.13 -57.36 32.12
CA ASN A 441 2.09 -58.69 31.50
C ASN A 441 1.01 -59.58 32.09
#